data_AF-B6HB36-F1
#
_entry.id   AF-B6HB36-F1
#
_cell.length_a   1.000
_cell.length_b   1.000
_cell.length_c   1.000
_cell.angle_alpha   90.00
_cell.angle_beta   90.00
_cell.angle_gamma   90.00
#
_symmetry.space_group_name_H-M   'P 1'
#
loop_
_entity.id
_entity.type
_entity.pdbx_description
1 polymer ?
#
loop_
_entity_poly.entity_id
_entity_poly.type
_entity_poly.pdbx_seq_one_letter_code
_entity_poly.pdbx_strand_id
1 'polypeptide(L)'
;MTSRLLPSTSRNEGVTGSIDQTKADIATLRQQYTKLILWEEKCIWFDKKQPQSKIHIPFHRWQALLAIHKHLLQEHEHFFSMSQMPSARAAIRDVPYDYAMFNRMWRYGIYSPLELLHQNLPGSLGPMLHFIYHVSSTLNRFLEFDPALGVILYEQLGDVTRYHMAAQRQHRKHLAGISRYWYRKAADQNPNLGRIQHSLAVLSHFYALQRLFYLTKAFKYGAPELEPVVRLDGNPLLPGVPSHGIAPIWLGEASERITLSETRILLTDFGEAFSPSKERKYESRTPLVIRPPEARFEANDPLSFSSDIWTLACTIWSIIAQRPLFEGFLATEDDMTCEHVDTLGVLPLEWWRRWDARRLKFTEDGKPMNRNPFRSWDDRFKDSVQQPRRESDIPPFDAREREAFFDMLRPMLSFRPENRPTTKQILDSEWMLKWALPEYGNIQDNV
;
A
#
# COMPACT_ATOMS: atom_id res chain seq x y z
N MET A 1 -9.69 -17.99 -23.90
CA MET A 1 -9.34 -16.73 -24.60
C MET A 1 -9.83 -16.84 -26.03
N THR A 2 -10.91 -16.14 -26.37
CA THR A 2 -11.47 -16.07 -27.72
C THR A 2 -10.60 -15.18 -28.60
N SER A 3 -10.00 -15.79 -29.62
CA SER A 3 -9.26 -15.14 -30.71
C SER A 3 -10.14 -14.16 -31.47
N ARG A 4 -9.76 -12.87 -31.51
CA ARG A 4 -10.30 -11.90 -32.49
C ARG A 4 -9.29 -11.79 -33.64
N LEU A 5 -9.69 -12.29 -34.81
CA LEU A 5 -8.95 -12.19 -36.07
C LEU A 5 -9.22 -10.84 -36.74
N LEU A 6 -8.18 -10.24 -37.33
CA LEU A 6 -8.26 -8.98 -38.11
C LEU A 6 -9.03 -9.20 -39.44
N PRO A 7 -9.74 -8.18 -39.94
CA PRO A 7 -10.59 -8.30 -41.12
C PRO A 7 -9.81 -8.41 -42.43
N SER A 8 -10.37 -9.16 -43.40
CA SER A 8 -9.87 -9.33 -44.77
C SER A 8 -10.77 -8.56 -45.76
N THR A 9 -10.18 -7.86 -46.73
CA THR A 9 -10.94 -7.27 -47.84
C THR A 9 -10.22 -7.41 -49.19
N SER A 10 -11.02 -7.70 -50.22
CA SER A 10 -10.67 -8.02 -51.61
C SER A 10 -11.01 -6.89 -52.60
N ARG A 11 -10.09 -6.66 -53.57
CA ARG A 11 -10.18 -6.11 -54.97
C ARG A 11 -10.75 -4.67 -55.17
N ASN A 12 -10.29 -3.79 -56.09
CA ASN A 12 -9.58 -3.97 -57.37
C ASN A 12 -8.69 -2.74 -57.78
N GLU A 13 -7.45 -3.04 -58.22
CA GLU A 13 -6.77 -2.64 -59.48
C GLU A 13 -6.70 -1.17 -59.95
N GLY A 14 -6.02 -0.36 -59.16
CA GLY A 14 -5.16 0.78 -59.56
C GLY A 14 -4.07 1.06 -58.51
N VAL A 15 -3.92 0.12 -57.57
CA VAL A 15 -3.46 0.29 -56.18
C VAL A 15 -2.44 -0.83 -55.83
N THR A 16 -1.96 -1.59 -56.82
CA THR A 16 -1.23 -2.86 -56.64
C THR A 16 0.08 -2.70 -55.87
N GLY A 17 0.92 -1.72 -56.20
CA GLY A 17 2.15 -1.43 -55.45
C GLY A 17 1.92 -0.95 -54.00
N SER A 18 0.82 -0.23 -53.75
CA SER A 18 0.42 0.20 -52.40
C SER A 18 -0.22 -0.94 -51.58
N ILE A 19 -0.97 -1.83 -52.22
CA ILE A 19 -1.62 -2.98 -51.58
C ILE A 19 -0.58 -4.02 -51.15
N ASP A 20 0.42 -4.31 -51.98
CA ASP A 20 1.42 -5.32 -51.66
C ASP A 20 2.36 -4.85 -50.52
N GLN A 21 2.73 -3.57 -50.51
CA GLN A 21 3.44 -2.97 -49.37
C GLN A 21 2.60 -3.04 -48.09
N THR A 22 1.31 -2.69 -48.16
CA THR A 22 0.41 -2.74 -46.99
C THR A 22 0.27 -4.17 -46.45
N LYS A 23 0.21 -5.18 -47.31
CA LYS A 23 0.16 -6.60 -46.90
C LYS A 23 1.46 -7.03 -46.23
N ALA A 24 2.62 -6.62 -46.76
CA ALA A 24 3.92 -6.89 -46.16
C ALA A 24 4.07 -6.22 -44.79
N ASP A 25 3.60 -4.98 -44.65
CA ASP A 25 3.61 -4.24 -43.38
C ASP A 25 2.73 -4.93 -42.33
N ILE A 26 1.53 -5.38 -42.71
CA ILE A 26 0.63 -6.16 -41.83
C ILE A 26 1.26 -7.49 -41.43
N ALA A 27 1.92 -8.19 -42.36
CA ALA A 27 2.58 -9.46 -42.06
C ALA A 27 3.73 -9.27 -41.05
N THR A 28 4.55 -8.23 -41.25
CA THR A 28 5.65 -7.89 -40.34
C THR A 28 5.11 -7.47 -38.97
N LEU A 29 4.06 -6.65 -38.92
CA LEU A 29 3.44 -6.25 -37.66
C LEU A 29 2.83 -7.44 -36.90
N ARG A 30 2.21 -8.39 -37.60
CA ARG A 30 1.72 -9.65 -37.01
C ARG A 30 2.86 -10.49 -36.45
N GLN A 31 3.98 -10.59 -37.15
CA GLN A 31 5.16 -11.30 -36.65
C GLN A 31 5.67 -10.66 -35.36
N GLN A 32 5.72 -9.33 -35.32
CA GLN A 32 6.14 -8.58 -34.14
C GLN A 32 5.16 -8.76 -32.98
N TYR A 33 3.85 -8.74 -33.24
CA TYR A 33 2.82 -9.03 -32.25
C TYR A 33 2.97 -10.43 -31.63
N THR A 34 3.28 -11.45 -32.45
CA THR A 34 3.52 -12.81 -31.96
C THR A 34 4.73 -12.88 -31.02
N LYS A 35 5.83 -12.19 -31.35
CA LYS A 35 7.00 -12.10 -30.44
C LYS A 35 6.62 -11.44 -29.12
N LEU A 36 5.84 -10.37 -29.17
CA LEU A 36 5.38 -9.64 -27.99
C LEU A 36 4.57 -10.56 -27.06
N ILE A 37 3.63 -11.36 -27.58
CA ILE A 37 2.89 -12.35 -26.78
C ILE A 37 3.85 -13.35 -26.10
N LEU A 38 4.82 -13.88 -26.84
CA LEU A 38 5.79 -14.82 -26.28
C LEU A 38 6.60 -14.19 -25.13
N TRP A 39 6.96 -12.91 -25.25
CA TRP A 39 7.65 -12.19 -24.19
C TRP A 39 6.75 -11.86 -23.00
N GLU A 40 5.47 -11.55 -23.21
CA GLU A 40 4.50 -11.42 -22.13
C GLU A 40 4.37 -12.73 -21.34
N GLU A 41 4.20 -13.86 -22.02
CA GLU A 41 4.13 -15.18 -21.39
C GLU A 41 5.41 -15.51 -20.60
N LYS A 42 6.57 -15.14 -21.16
CA LYS A 42 7.87 -15.32 -20.50
C LYS A 42 8.00 -14.44 -19.26
N CYS A 43 7.56 -13.18 -19.29
CA CYS A 43 7.52 -12.30 -18.13
C CYS A 43 6.63 -12.90 -17.03
N ILE A 44 5.40 -13.29 -17.38
CA ILE A 44 4.44 -13.90 -16.44
C ILE A 44 5.03 -15.17 -15.79
N TRP A 45 5.66 -16.03 -16.58
CA TRP A 45 6.28 -17.24 -16.07
C TRP A 45 7.44 -16.92 -15.11
N PHE A 46 8.29 -15.96 -15.46
CA PHE A 46 9.46 -15.61 -14.66
C PHE A 46 9.07 -14.92 -13.33
N ASP A 47 8.03 -14.09 -13.36
CA ASP A 47 7.45 -13.43 -12.19
C ASP A 47 6.90 -14.47 -11.20
N LYS A 48 6.15 -15.47 -11.70
CA LYS A 48 5.61 -16.58 -10.87
C LYS A 48 6.68 -17.47 -10.26
N LYS A 49 7.87 -17.54 -10.88
CA LYS A 49 9.00 -18.35 -10.40
C LYS A 49 9.88 -17.60 -9.40
N GLN A 50 9.59 -16.33 -9.10
CA GLN A 50 10.31 -15.64 -8.04
C GLN A 50 9.97 -16.25 -6.67
N PRO A 51 10.94 -16.33 -5.75
CA PRO A 51 10.69 -16.81 -4.40
C PRO A 51 9.64 -15.93 -3.72
N GLN A 52 8.60 -16.54 -3.14
CA GLN A 52 7.60 -15.82 -2.34
C GLN A 52 8.11 -15.47 -0.93
N SER A 53 9.25 -16.03 -0.51
CA SER A 53 9.84 -15.80 0.81
C SER A 53 10.84 -14.64 0.77
N LYS A 54 10.88 -13.84 1.84
CA LYS A 54 11.83 -12.73 2.09
C LYS A 54 13.30 -13.20 2.27
N ILE A 55 13.64 -14.41 1.82
CA ILE A 55 15.00 -14.91 1.85
C ILE A 55 15.79 -14.15 0.79
N HIS A 56 16.94 -13.61 1.19
CA HIS A 56 17.85 -12.80 0.37
C HIS A 56 17.90 -13.26 -1.10
N ILE A 57 17.23 -12.51 -1.99
CA ILE A 57 17.24 -12.77 -3.43
C ILE A 57 18.57 -12.24 -4.01
N PRO A 58 19.40 -13.11 -4.61
CA PRO A 58 20.69 -12.69 -5.17
C PRO A 58 20.55 -11.62 -6.25
N PHE A 59 21.51 -10.69 -6.34
CA PHE A 59 21.49 -9.59 -7.31
C PHE A 59 21.30 -10.03 -8.78
N HIS A 60 21.93 -11.13 -9.19
CA HIS A 60 21.80 -11.66 -10.55
C HIS A 60 20.35 -12.06 -10.92
N ARG A 61 19.52 -12.44 -9.94
CA ARG A 61 18.10 -12.76 -10.16
C ARG A 61 17.32 -11.49 -10.51
N TRP A 62 17.61 -10.38 -9.84
CA TRP A 62 17.03 -9.08 -10.18
C TRP A 62 17.45 -8.62 -11.57
N GLN A 63 18.72 -8.81 -11.93
CA GLN A 63 19.20 -8.49 -13.28
C GLN A 63 18.47 -9.31 -14.36
N ALA A 64 18.30 -10.62 -14.13
CA ALA A 64 17.58 -11.48 -15.08
C ALA A 64 16.10 -11.09 -15.21
N LEU A 65 15.42 -10.82 -14.08
CA LEU A 65 14.05 -10.31 -14.06
C LEU A 65 13.94 -9.03 -14.90
N LEU A 66 14.75 -8.03 -14.56
CA LEU A 66 14.71 -6.74 -15.24
C LEU A 66 15.11 -6.84 -16.72
N ALA A 67 16.02 -7.74 -17.09
CA ALA A 67 16.41 -7.92 -18.49
C ALA A 67 15.23 -8.40 -19.36
N ILE A 68 14.43 -9.34 -18.85
CA ILE A 68 13.26 -9.87 -19.55
C ILE A 68 12.18 -8.79 -19.70
N HIS A 69 11.89 -8.05 -18.62
CA HIS A 69 10.89 -6.98 -18.65
C HIS A 69 11.30 -5.80 -19.53
N LYS A 70 12.56 -5.36 -19.46
CA LYS A 70 13.10 -4.33 -20.36
C LYS A 70 13.02 -4.75 -21.82
N HIS A 71 13.25 -6.03 -22.12
CA HIS A 71 13.10 -6.51 -23.48
C HIS A 71 11.65 -6.50 -23.94
N LEU A 72 10.68 -6.87 -23.10
CA LEU A 72 9.26 -6.70 -23.42
C LEU A 72 8.91 -5.24 -23.74
N LEU A 73 9.44 -4.27 -22.97
CA LEU A 73 9.26 -2.85 -23.27
C LEU A 73 9.84 -2.45 -24.63
N GLN A 74 11.01 -2.98 -24.99
CA GLN A 74 11.61 -2.77 -26.33
C GLN A 74 10.72 -3.32 -27.45
N GLU A 75 10.12 -4.50 -27.26
CA GLU A 75 9.21 -5.09 -28.24
C GLU A 75 7.93 -4.25 -28.40
N HIS A 76 7.42 -3.66 -27.32
CA HIS A 76 6.32 -2.69 -27.37
C HIS A 76 6.72 -1.40 -28.11
N GLU A 77 7.91 -0.85 -27.84
CA GLU A 77 8.45 0.32 -28.55
C GLU A 77 8.59 0.04 -30.06
N HIS A 78 9.11 -1.13 -30.42
CA HIS A 78 9.26 -1.53 -31.82
C HIS A 78 7.90 -1.72 -32.50
N PHE A 79 6.97 -2.43 -31.85
CA PHE A 79 5.61 -2.64 -32.37
C PHE A 79 4.90 -1.30 -32.63
N PHE A 80 4.98 -0.37 -31.67
CA PHE A 80 4.38 0.94 -31.81
C PHE A 80 5.04 1.74 -32.96
N SER A 81 6.38 1.78 -32.99
CA SER A 81 7.12 2.49 -34.05
C SER A 81 6.74 1.99 -35.45
N MET A 82 6.59 0.67 -35.62
CA MET A 82 6.13 0.07 -36.87
C MET A 82 4.71 0.49 -37.22
N SER A 83 3.80 0.51 -36.24
CA SER A 83 2.41 0.91 -36.47
C SER A 83 2.26 2.39 -36.84
N GLN A 84 3.18 3.24 -36.38
CA GLN A 84 3.15 4.70 -36.57
C GLN A 84 4.05 5.20 -37.71
N MET A 85 4.57 4.31 -38.57
CA MET A 85 5.37 4.75 -39.72
C MET A 85 4.57 5.71 -40.62
N PRO A 86 5.19 6.74 -41.23
CA PRO A 86 4.49 7.68 -42.11
C PRO A 86 3.71 7.01 -43.24
N SER A 87 4.21 5.86 -43.74
CA SER A 87 3.57 5.04 -44.78
C SER A 87 2.41 4.16 -44.28
N ALA A 88 2.27 3.97 -42.96
CA ALA A 88 1.24 3.12 -42.39
C ALA A 88 -0.16 3.71 -42.60
N ARG A 89 -1.13 2.87 -42.99
CA ARG A 89 -2.54 3.26 -43.13
C ARG A 89 -3.20 3.41 -41.76
N ALA A 90 -4.31 4.15 -41.68
CA ALA A 90 -5.08 4.36 -40.44
C ALA A 90 -5.37 3.03 -39.69
N ALA A 91 -5.86 2.02 -40.41
CA ALA A 91 -6.13 0.69 -39.84
C ALA A 91 -4.91 -0.02 -39.22
N ILE A 92 -3.69 0.38 -39.57
CA ILE A 92 -2.44 -0.12 -38.96
C ILE A 92 -2.05 0.77 -37.76
N ARG A 93 -2.23 2.09 -37.88
CA ARG A 93 -1.96 3.06 -36.80
C ARG A 93 -2.87 2.87 -35.60
N ASP A 94 -4.09 2.38 -35.81
CA ASP A 94 -5.08 2.15 -34.75
C ASP A 94 -4.86 0.83 -33.99
N VAL A 95 -4.06 -0.11 -34.53
CA VAL A 95 -3.83 -1.44 -33.94
C VAL A 95 -3.33 -1.39 -32.49
N PRO A 96 -2.36 -0.53 -32.11
CA PRO A 96 -1.94 -0.45 -30.71
C PRO A 96 -3.08 -0.12 -29.75
N TYR A 97 -4.04 0.68 -30.20
CA TYR A 97 -5.22 1.10 -29.43
C TYR A 97 -6.24 -0.04 -29.36
N ASP A 98 -6.59 -0.62 -30.51
CA ASP A 98 -7.57 -1.72 -30.63
C ASP A 98 -7.19 -2.95 -29.79
N TYR A 99 -5.89 -3.22 -29.68
CA TYR A 99 -5.36 -4.34 -28.92
C TYR A 99 -4.92 -3.96 -27.49
N ALA A 100 -5.18 -2.72 -27.07
CA ALA A 100 -4.84 -2.18 -25.75
C ALA A 100 -3.36 -2.40 -25.37
N MET A 101 -2.45 -2.20 -26.33
CA MET A 101 -1.01 -2.46 -26.17
C MET A 101 -0.41 -1.75 -24.96
N PHE A 102 -0.81 -0.50 -24.69
CA PHE A 102 -0.31 0.28 -23.56
C PHE A 102 -0.78 -0.25 -22.20
N ASN A 103 -1.99 -0.80 -22.11
CA ASN A 103 -2.48 -1.44 -20.88
C ASN A 103 -1.76 -2.77 -20.62
N ARG A 104 -1.43 -3.51 -21.67
CA ARG A 104 -0.65 -4.76 -21.59
C ARG A 104 0.80 -4.49 -21.22
N MET A 105 1.43 -3.49 -21.86
CA MET A 105 2.77 -3.00 -21.51
C MET A 105 2.83 -2.61 -20.04
N TRP A 106 1.84 -1.84 -19.56
CA TRP A 106 1.74 -1.49 -18.16
C TRP A 106 1.65 -2.72 -17.27
N ARG A 107 0.67 -3.58 -17.51
CA ARG A 107 0.41 -4.74 -16.66
C ARG A 107 1.59 -5.71 -16.58
N TYR A 108 2.12 -6.12 -17.74
CA TYR A 108 3.10 -7.19 -17.83
C TYR A 108 4.53 -6.69 -17.81
N GLY A 109 4.81 -5.54 -18.42
CA GLY A 109 6.17 -5.02 -18.57
C GLY A 109 6.58 -4.02 -17.50
N ILE A 110 5.65 -3.38 -16.77
CA ILE A 110 5.97 -2.29 -15.83
C ILE A 110 5.49 -2.60 -14.41
N TYR A 111 4.19 -2.78 -14.24
CA TYR A 111 3.54 -2.93 -12.93
C TYR A 111 4.00 -4.20 -12.21
N SER A 112 3.91 -5.36 -12.86
CA SER A 112 4.31 -6.66 -12.26
C SER A 112 5.74 -6.66 -11.69
N PRO A 113 6.79 -6.26 -12.45
CA PRO A 113 8.14 -6.22 -11.91
C PRO A 113 8.34 -5.11 -10.86
N LEU A 114 7.69 -3.95 -10.99
CA LEU A 114 7.76 -2.89 -9.96
C LEU A 114 7.18 -3.37 -8.63
N GLU A 115 6.08 -4.13 -8.68
CA GLU A 115 5.44 -4.68 -7.49
C GLU A 115 6.33 -5.74 -6.82
N LEU A 116 6.92 -6.65 -7.59
CA LEU A 116 7.89 -7.63 -7.08
C LEU A 116 9.11 -6.95 -6.45
N LEU A 117 9.65 -5.92 -7.08
CA LEU A 117 10.76 -5.15 -6.54
C LEU A 117 10.33 -4.43 -5.26
N HIS A 118 9.16 -3.78 -5.25
CA HIS A 118 8.65 -3.07 -4.10
C HIS A 118 8.50 -3.98 -2.86
N GLN A 119 7.92 -5.17 -3.05
CA GLN A 119 7.72 -6.16 -1.99
C GLN A 119 9.04 -6.69 -1.39
N ASN A 120 10.15 -6.57 -2.12
CA ASN A 120 11.47 -7.05 -1.71
C ASN A 120 12.43 -5.92 -1.27
N LEU A 121 11.91 -4.72 -1.01
CA LEU A 121 12.69 -3.66 -0.37
C LEU A 121 13.08 -4.06 1.07
N PRO A 122 14.27 -3.63 1.55
CA PRO A 122 15.24 -2.76 0.88
C PRO A 122 16.20 -3.48 -0.08
N GLY A 123 16.19 -4.82 -0.14
CA GLY A 123 17.16 -5.62 -0.91
C GLY A 123 17.12 -5.39 -2.43
N SER A 124 15.98 -4.93 -2.95
CA SER A 124 15.74 -4.61 -4.36
C SER A 124 15.96 -3.13 -4.72
N LEU A 125 16.39 -2.27 -3.79
CA LEU A 125 16.38 -0.81 -3.97
C LEU A 125 17.14 -0.35 -5.22
N GLY A 126 18.37 -0.81 -5.41
CA GLY A 126 19.19 -0.47 -6.59
C GLY A 126 18.53 -0.88 -7.92
N PRO A 127 18.17 -2.17 -8.09
CA PRO A 127 17.40 -2.65 -9.24
C PRO A 127 16.11 -1.87 -9.49
N MET A 128 15.33 -1.57 -8.44
CA MET A 128 14.08 -0.83 -8.52
C MET A 128 14.29 0.58 -9.09
N LEU A 129 15.27 1.33 -8.58
CA LEU A 129 15.57 2.67 -9.07
C LEU A 129 16.03 2.64 -10.53
N HIS A 130 16.93 1.73 -10.89
CA HIS A 130 17.36 1.59 -12.28
C HIS A 130 16.18 1.27 -13.21
N PHE A 131 15.24 0.45 -12.76
CA PHE A 131 14.07 0.11 -13.56
C PHE A 131 13.11 1.29 -13.71
N ILE A 132 12.84 2.02 -12.63
CA ILE A 132 12.03 3.25 -12.66
C ILE A 132 12.56 4.26 -13.67
N TYR A 133 13.88 4.51 -13.68
CA TYR A 133 14.49 5.43 -14.66
C TYR A 133 14.31 4.93 -16.10
N HIS A 134 14.50 3.63 -16.33
CA HIS A 134 14.32 3.04 -17.66
C HIS A 134 12.86 3.17 -18.14
N VAL A 135 11.89 2.79 -17.30
CA VAL A 135 10.46 2.91 -17.60
C VAL A 135 10.08 4.36 -17.86
N SER A 136 10.51 5.29 -17.00
CA SER A 136 10.22 6.72 -17.18
C SER A 136 10.73 7.24 -18.52
N SER A 137 11.93 6.82 -18.93
CA SER A 137 12.50 7.16 -20.24
C SER A 137 11.69 6.58 -21.41
N THR A 138 11.28 5.32 -21.31
CA THR A 138 10.41 4.65 -22.29
C THR A 138 9.06 5.35 -22.44
N LEU A 139 8.38 5.64 -21.34
CA LEU A 139 7.08 6.32 -21.35
C LEU A 139 7.16 7.74 -21.94
N ASN A 140 8.23 8.48 -21.65
CA ASN A 140 8.45 9.80 -22.25
C ASN A 140 8.70 9.72 -23.77
N ARG A 141 9.44 8.72 -24.26
CA ARG A 141 9.59 8.50 -25.71
C ARG A 141 8.24 8.30 -26.39
N PHE A 142 7.36 7.47 -25.82
CA PHE A 142 6.02 7.27 -26.38
C PHE A 142 5.20 8.57 -26.42
N LEU A 143 5.28 9.40 -25.39
CA LEU A 143 4.63 10.72 -25.38
C LEU A 143 5.17 11.67 -26.45
N GLU A 144 6.47 11.63 -26.74
CA GLU A 144 7.09 12.42 -27.81
C GLU A 144 6.62 11.97 -29.20
N PHE A 145 6.42 10.66 -29.39
CA PHE A 145 5.93 10.11 -30.65
C PHE A 145 4.45 10.40 -30.91
N ASP A 146 3.59 10.26 -29.90
CA ASP A 146 2.16 10.51 -30.04
C ASP A 146 1.59 11.19 -28.78
N PRO A 147 1.41 12.53 -28.82
CA PRO A 147 0.82 13.28 -27.72
C PRO A 147 -0.60 12.83 -27.33
N ALA A 148 -1.34 12.16 -28.22
CA ALA A 148 -2.68 11.64 -27.91
C ALA A 148 -2.62 10.52 -26.85
N LEU A 149 -1.47 9.86 -26.70
CA LEU A 149 -1.21 8.90 -25.63
C LEU A 149 -1.15 9.52 -24.24
N GLY A 150 -1.12 10.86 -24.15
CA GLY A 150 -1.19 11.59 -22.87
C GLY A 150 -2.27 11.07 -21.94
N VAL A 151 -3.44 10.67 -22.49
CA VAL A 151 -4.59 10.21 -21.70
C VAL A 151 -4.25 8.98 -20.87
N ILE A 152 -3.38 8.11 -21.40
CA ILE A 152 -3.00 6.83 -20.77
C ILE A 152 -1.65 6.98 -20.03
N LEU A 153 -0.66 7.62 -20.66
CA LEU A 153 0.71 7.60 -20.18
C LEU A 153 0.99 8.59 -19.04
N TYR A 154 0.24 9.68 -18.94
CA TYR A 154 0.40 10.62 -17.83
C TYR A 154 0.08 9.95 -16.48
N GLU A 155 -0.95 9.10 -16.43
CA GLU A 155 -1.25 8.34 -15.21
C GLU A 155 -0.12 7.37 -14.86
N GLN A 156 0.39 6.62 -15.85
CA GLN A 156 1.49 5.67 -15.68
C GLN A 156 2.78 6.34 -15.21
N LEU A 157 3.11 7.52 -15.74
CA LEU A 157 4.25 8.32 -15.26
C LEU A 157 4.05 8.81 -13.82
N GLY A 158 2.81 9.16 -13.45
CA GLY A 158 2.42 9.47 -12.08
C GLY A 158 2.68 8.28 -11.14
N ASP A 159 2.21 7.10 -11.51
CA ASP A 159 2.35 5.84 -10.76
C ASP A 159 3.81 5.41 -10.61
N VAL A 160 4.61 5.44 -11.70
CA VAL A 160 6.05 5.12 -11.67
C VAL A 160 6.80 6.06 -10.72
N THR A 161 6.43 7.35 -10.71
CA THR A 161 7.01 8.31 -9.78
C THR A 161 6.62 8.00 -8.33
N ARG A 162 5.43 7.45 -8.06
CA ARG A 162 5.05 7.00 -6.71
C ARG A 162 5.86 5.79 -6.26
N TYR A 163 6.17 4.85 -7.13
CA TYR A 163 7.11 3.77 -6.82
C TYR A 163 8.51 4.33 -6.49
N HIS A 164 8.95 5.39 -7.18
CA HIS A 164 10.18 6.11 -6.84
C HIS A 164 10.12 6.72 -5.44
N MET A 165 9.00 7.35 -5.09
CA MET A 165 8.76 7.89 -3.74
C MET A 165 8.85 6.79 -2.66
N ALA A 166 8.29 5.61 -2.93
CA ALA A 166 8.32 4.48 -2.01
C ALA A 166 9.75 3.93 -1.82
N ALA A 167 10.55 3.92 -2.90
CA ALA A 167 11.94 3.49 -2.89
C ALA A 167 12.89 4.49 -2.20
N GLN A 168 12.70 5.80 -2.42
CA GLN A 168 13.59 6.86 -1.92
C GLN A 168 12.88 7.86 -1.00
N ARG A 169 12.78 7.49 0.28
CA ARG A 169 12.10 8.29 1.32
C ARG A 169 12.69 9.69 1.53
N GLN A 170 13.99 9.88 1.30
CA GLN A 170 14.69 11.16 1.51
C GLN A 170 14.26 12.26 0.52
N HIS A 171 13.82 11.89 -0.69
CA HIS A 171 13.43 12.85 -1.74
C HIS A 171 11.90 12.94 -1.95
N ARG A 172 11.12 12.46 -0.97
CA ARG A 172 9.67 12.29 -1.08
C ARG A 172 8.92 13.56 -1.51
N LYS A 173 9.31 14.74 -1.01
CA LYS A 173 8.64 16.02 -1.37
C LYS A 173 8.82 16.38 -2.85
N HIS A 174 10.04 16.25 -3.37
CA HIS A 174 10.35 16.53 -4.78
C HIS A 174 9.64 15.53 -5.71
N LEU A 175 9.73 14.25 -5.40
CA LEU A 175 9.09 13.18 -6.17
C LEU A 175 7.55 13.28 -6.13
N ALA A 176 6.96 13.70 -5.01
CA ALA A 176 5.53 13.99 -4.93
C ALA A 176 5.12 15.13 -5.86
N GLY A 177 5.98 16.14 -6.04
CA GLY A 177 5.77 17.22 -7.00
C GLY A 177 5.75 16.73 -8.45
N ILE A 178 6.71 15.88 -8.83
CA ILE A 178 6.78 15.27 -10.17
C ILE A 178 5.56 14.38 -10.42
N SER A 179 5.19 13.53 -9.47
CA SER A 179 4.02 12.66 -9.61
C SER A 179 2.74 13.49 -9.77
N ARG A 180 2.61 14.59 -9.02
CA ARG A 180 1.44 15.48 -9.08
C ARG A 180 1.36 16.21 -10.42
N TYR A 181 2.49 16.61 -11.00
CA TYR A 181 2.55 17.18 -12.34
C TYR A 181 1.93 16.25 -13.36
N TRP A 182 2.30 14.97 -13.35
CA TRP A 182 1.78 13.99 -14.30
C TRP A 182 0.29 13.71 -14.12
N TYR A 183 -0.19 13.47 -12.90
CA TYR A 183 -1.63 13.27 -12.71
C TYR A 183 -2.46 14.52 -13.02
N ARG A 184 -1.92 15.74 -12.87
CA ARG A 184 -2.63 16.96 -13.29
C ARG A 184 -2.81 16.97 -14.80
N LYS A 185 -1.76 16.66 -15.57
CA LYS A 185 -1.85 16.49 -17.03
C LYS A 185 -2.89 15.44 -17.41
N ALA A 186 -2.95 14.32 -16.69
CA ALA A 186 -3.96 13.29 -16.89
C ALA A 186 -5.39 13.80 -16.58
N ALA A 187 -5.56 14.53 -15.48
CA ALA A 187 -6.84 15.11 -15.06
C ALA A 187 -7.33 16.21 -16.01
N ASP A 188 -6.43 16.98 -16.61
CA ASP A 188 -6.78 18.01 -17.60
C ASP A 188 -7.40 17.37 -18.86
N GLN A 189 -6.96 16.17 -19.23
CA GLN A 189 -7.49 15.43 -20.38
C GLN A 189 -8.71 14.57 -20.05
N ASN A 190 -8.80 14.05 -18.81
CA ASN A 190 -9.93 13.23 -18.38
C ASN A 190 -10.40 13.63 -16.96
N PRO A 191 -11.10 14.77 -16.82
CA PRO A 191 -11.42 15.35 -15.52
C PRO A 191 -12.41 14.52 -14.69
N ASN A 192 -13.18 13.64 -15.34
CA ASN A 192 -14.20 12.82 -14.72
C ASN A 192 -13.65 11.47 -14.20
N LEU A 193 -12.38 11.15 -14.46
CA LEU A 193 -11.81 9.87 -14.04
C LEU A 193 -11.43 9.90 -12.55
N GLY A 194 -12.28 9.31 -11.71
CA GLY A 194 -12.16 9.39 -10.25
C GLY A 194 -10.80 8.93 -9.70
N ARG A 195 -10.18 7.89 -10.28
CA ARG A 195 -8.87 7.38 -9.85
C ARG A 195 -7.73 8.39 -9.97
N ILE A 196 -7.72 9.22 -11.03
CA ILE A 196 -6.69 10.25 -11.22
C ILE A 196 -6.86 11.35 -10.18
N GLN A 197 -8.12 11.73 -9.92
CA GLN A 197 -8.45 12.71 -8.88
C GLN A 197 -8.06 12.17 -7.49
N HIS A 198 -8.30 10.89 -7.21
CA HIS A 198 -7.84 10.23 -5.99
C HIS A 198 -6.30 10.24 -5.87
N SER A 199 -5.57 9.89 -6.93
CA SER A 199 -4.10 9.94 -6.94
C SER A 199 -3.56 11.36 -6.69
N LEU A 200 -4.19 12.39 -7.26
CA LEU A 200 -3.88 13.79 -6.97
C LEU A 200 -4.14 14.16 -5.51
N ALA A 201 -5.17 13.59 -4.90
CA ALA A 201 -5.48 13.81 -3.50
C ALA A 201 -4.47 13.14 -2.56
N VAL A 202 -4.05 11.90 -2.84
CA VAL A 202 -2.98 11.19 -2.11
C VAL A 202 -1.69 12.01 -2.13
N LEU A 203 -1.36 12.61 -3.28
CA LEU A 203 -0.18 13.47 -3.42
C LEU A 203 -0.34 14.85 -2.81
N SER A 204 -1.56 15.27 -2.50
CA SER A 204 -1.89 16.56 -1.88
C SER A 204 -2.02 16.44 -0.36
N HIS A 205 -1.47 15.39 0.25
CA HIS A 205 -1.60 15.13 1.70
C HIS A 205 -1.07 16.25 2.62
N PHE A 206 -0.28 17.19 2.09
CA PHE A 206 0.17 18.39 2.83
C PHE A 206 -0.71 19.63 2.61
N TYR A 207 -1.69 19.57 1.69
CA TYR A 207 -2.54 20.70 1.29
C TYR A 207 -4.02 20.33 1.37
N ALA A 208 -4.61 20.53 2.54
CA ALA A 208 -5.99 20.14 2.89
C ALA A 208 -7.05 20.50 1.83
N LEU A 209 -7.14 21.76 1.42
CA LEU A 209 -8.13 22.21 0.42
C LEU A 209 -7.95 21.53 -0.93
N GLN A 210 -6.70 21.31 -1.34
CA GLN A 210 -6.39 20.70 -2.62
C GLN A 210 -6.72 19.20 -2.58
N ARG A 211 -6.45 18.54 -1.45
CA ARG A 211 -6.87 17.17 -1.18
C ARG A 211 -8.40 17.05 -1.16
N LEU A 212 -9.12 17.93 -0.45
CA LEU A 212 -10.58 18.01 -0.45
C LEU A 212 -11.14 18.13 -1.86
N PHE A 213 -10.67 19.13 -2.61
CA PHE A 213 -11.11 19.40 -3.97
C PHE A 213 -11.00 18.15 -4.87
N TYR A 214 -9.84 17.50 -4.85
CA TYR A 214 -9.60 16.33 -5.69
C TYR A 214 -10.40 15.11 -5.22
N LEU A 215 -10.62 14.94 -3.92
CA LEU A 215 -11.46 13.84 -3.44
C LEU A 215 -12.92 14.07 -3.74
N THR A 216 -13.45 15.26 -3.50
CA THR A 216 -14.81 15.63 -3.90
C THR A 216 -15.04 15.42 -5.40
N LYS A 217 -14.03 15.69 -6.24
CA LYS A 217 -14.07 15.32 -7.66
C LYS A 217 -14.06 13.80 -7.88
N ALA A 218 -13.24 13.04 -7.16
CA ALA A 218 -13.23 11.59 -7.24
C ALA A 218 -14.60 10.98 -6.89
N PHE A 219 -15.25 11.50 -5.85
CA PHE A 219 -16.60 11.14 -5.41
C PHE A 219 -17.71 11.54 -6.40
N LYS A 220 -17.71 12.80 -6.83
CA LYS A 220 -18.82 13.37 -7.63
C LYS A 220 -18.93 12.73 -9.02
N TYR A 221 -17.84 12.15 -9.53
CA TYR A 221 -17.75 11.64 -10.90
C TYR A 221 -17.54 10.11 -11.00
N GLY A 222 -17.74 9.33 -9.94
CA GLY A 222 -17.52 7.88 -9.99
C GLY A 222 -18.44 7.06 -9.06
N ALA A 223 -18.88 5.89 -9.55
CA ALA A 223 -19.41 4.83 -8.68
C ALA A 223 -18.30 4.38 -7.70
N PRO A 224 -18.65 3.90 -6.49
CA PRO A 224 -17.66 3.35 -5.56
C PRO A 224 -16.84 2.27 -6.27
N GLU A 225 -15.51 2.36 -6.16
CA GLU A 225 -14.62 1.39 -6.80
C GLU A 225 -14.78 0.05 -6.08
N LEU A 226 -15.46 -0.86 -6.77
CA LEU A 226 -15.64 -2.24 -6.36
C LEU A 226 -14.43 -3.03 -6.83
N GLU A 227 -13.62 -3.50 -5.89
CA GLU A 227 -12.55 -4.43 -6.20
C GLU A 227 -13.04 -5.86 -6.02
N PRO A 228 -13.09 -6.69 -7.07
CA PRO A 228 -13.54 -8.07 -6.94
C PRO A 228 -12.60 -8.84 -6.02
N VAL A 229 -13.14 -9.46 -4.98
CA VAL A 229 -12.39 -10.36 -4.12
C VAL A 229 -12.19 -11.64 -4.90
N VAL A 230 -10.95 -11.95 -5.26
CA VAL A 230 -10.59 -13.15 -6.01
C VAL A 230 -9.64 -14.00 -5.20
N ARG A 231 -9.86 -15.32 -5.19
CA ARG A 231 -8.89 -16.23 -4.59
C ARG A 231 -7.70 -16.38 -5.51
N LEU A 232 -6.50 -16.38 -4.93
CA LEU A 232 -5.24 -16.53 -5.67
C LEU A 232 -5.11 -17.88 -6.38
N ASP A 233 -5.82 -18.90 -5.91
CA ASP A 233 -5.88 -20.24 -6.52
C ASP A 233 -6.96 -20.38 -7.61
N GLY A 234 -7.73 -19.32 -7.89
CA GLY A 234 -8.79 -19.31 -8.91
C GLY A 234 -10.05 -20.09 -8.54
N ASN A 235 -10.13 -20.65 -7.34
CA ASN A 235 -11.31 -21.35 -6.86
C ASN A 235 -12.45 -20.37 -6.52
N PRO A 236 -13.71 -20.84 -6.41
CA PRO A 236 -14.82 -20.02 -5.96
C PRO A 236 -14.60 -19.49 -4.53
N LEU A 237 -15.11 -18.29 -4.26
CA LEU A 237 -15.15 -17.72 -2.91
C LEU A 237 -15.96 -18.64 -1.98
N LEU A 238 -15.49 -18.80 -0.74
CA LEU A 238 -16.18 -19.58 0.27
C LEU A 238 -17.48 -18.86 0.71
N PRO A 239 -18.49 -19.59 1.19
CA PRO A 239 -19.68 -18.98 1.79
C PRO A 239 -19.26 -18.02 2.92
N GLY A 240 -19.67 -16.76 2.83
CA GLY A 240 -19.37 -15.71 3.82
C GLY A 240 -18.23 -14.75 3.44
N VAL A 241 -17.51 -14.98 2.34
CA VAL A 241 -16.52 -14.01 1.83
C VAL A 241 -17.23 -13.02 0.89
N PRO A 242 -17.15 -11.70 1.12
CA PRO A 242 -17.77 -10.71 0.23
C PRO A 242 -17.18 -10.83 -1.18
N SER A 243 -18.02 -10.69 -2.20
CA SER A 243 -17.59 -10.80 -3.60
C SER A 243 -16.77 -9.60 -4.07
N HIS A 244 -16.87 -8.47 -3.37
CA HIS A 244 -16.17 -7.23 -3.68
C HIS A 244 -15.76 -6.51 -2.38
N GLY A 245 -14.58 -5.92 -2.38
CA GLY A 245 -14.19 -4.86 -1.45
C GLY A 245 -14.62 -3.50 -1.98
N ILE A 246 -14.82 -2.53 -1.09
CA ILE A 246 -15.10 -1.14 -1.44
C ILE A 246 -13.86 -0.32 -1.07
N ALA A 247 -13.26 0.36 -2.03
CA ALA A 247 -12.14 1.25 -1.75
C ALA A 247 -12.60 2.38 -0.80
N PRO A 248 -11.94 2.59 0.36
CA PRO A 248 -12.32 3.64 1.29
C PRO A 248 -12.07 5.00 0.66
N ILE A 249 -12.86 5.98 1.09
CA ILE A 249 -12.95 7.26 0.41
C ILE A 249 -12.67 8.41 1.39
N TRP A 250 -11.71 9.28 1.07
CA TRP A 250 -11.26 10.33 1.99
C TRP A 250 -12.11 11.59 1.82
N LEU A 251 -12.79 12.05 2.88
CA LEU A 251 -13.78 13.14 2.84
C LEU A 251 -13.17 14.55 2.80
N GLY A 252 -11.85 14.65 2.78
CA GLY A 252 -11.17 15.79 2.19
C GLY A 252 -10.78 16.95 3.11
N GLU A 253 -11.37 17.14 4.28
CA GLU A 253 -10.85 18.14 5.23
C GLU A 253 -9.50 17.73 5.83
N ALA A 254 -8.68 18.72 6.17
CA ALA A 254 -7.52 18.48 7.04
C ALA A 254 -8.06 18.05 8.40
N SER A 255 -7.46 17.04 9.05
CA SER A 255 -7.80 16.73 10.44
C SER A 255 -7.68 17.95 11.36
N GLU A 256 -6.79 18.89 11.02
CA GLU A 256 -6.56 20.14 11.76
C GLU A 256 -7.66 21.21 11.54
N ARG A 257 -8.57 20.97 10.59
CA ARG A 257 -9.68 21.88 10.25
C ARG A 257 -11.04 21.34 10.65
N ILE A 258 -11.12 20.04 10.90
CA ILE A 258 -12.30 19.42 11.49
C ILE A 258 -12.19 19.68 12.98
N THR A 259 -13.10 20.49 13.52
CA THR A 259 -13.14 20.70 14.96
C THR A 259 -13.50 19.37 15.66
N LEU A 260 -13.03 19.18 16.88
CA LEU A 260 -13.37 17.96 17.63
C LEU A 260 -14.89 17.87 17.92
N SER A 261 -15.59 19.00 18.00
CA SER A 261 -17.05 19.08 18.10
C SER A 261 -17.78 18.60 16.84
N GLU A 262 -17.23 18.88 15.65
CA GLU A 262 -17.74 18.38 14.37
C GLU A 262 -17.40 16.90 14.13
N THR A 263 -16.24 16.44 14.62
CA THR A 263 -15.69 15.11 14.28
C THR A 263 -16.57 13.96 14.76
N ARG A 264 -17.29 14.12 15.89
CA ARG A 264 -18.22 13.13 16.49
C ARG A 264 -17.75 11.68 16.28
N ILE A 265 -16.63 11.32 16.90
CA ILE A 265 -16.03 9.98 16.76
C ILE A 265 -16.99 8.93 17.32
N LEU A 266 -17.37 7.98 16.48
CA LEU A 266 -18.21 6.84 16.85
C LEU A 266 -17.43 5.55 16.66
N LEU A 267 -17.51 4.66 17.65
CA LEU A 267 -17.09 3.28 17.47
C LEU A 267 -18.11 2.58 16.56
N THR A 268 -17.62 1.91 15.53
CA THR A 268 -18.43 1.20 14.53
C THR A 268 -17.89 -0.21 14.32
N ASP A 269 -18.50 -0.95 13.39
CA ASP A 269 -18.12 -2.30 12.98
C ASP A 269 -18.16 -3.32 14.14
N PHE A 270 -19.35 -3.50 14.69
CA PHE A 270 -19.63 -4.50 15.74
C PHE A 270 -19.78 -5.93 15.17
N GLY A 271 -19.30 -6.21 13.95
CA GLY A 271 -19.44 -7.51 13.30
C GLY A 271 -18.78 -8.67 14.06
N GLU A 272 -17.75 -8.36 14.87
CA GLU A 272 -17.07 -9.32 15.73
C GLU A 272 -17.35 -9.14 17.22
N ALA A 273 -18.18 -8.17 17.59
CA ALA A 273 -18.52 -7.90 18.98
C ALA A 273 -19.29 -9.07 19.61
N PHE A 274 -19.03 -9.32 20.89
CA PHE A 274 -19.72 -10.34 21.67
C PHE A 274 -19.86 -9.87 23.12
N SER A 275 -20.76 -10.50 23.87
CA SER A 275 -20.89 -10.24 25.30
C SER A 275 -20.25 -11.40 26.08
N PRO A 276 -19.16 -11.17 26.84
CA PRO A 276 -18.53 -12.22 27.65
C PRO A 276 -19.49 -12.89 28.66
N SER A 277 -20.58 -12.20 29.03
CA SER A 277 -21.64 -12.73 29.91
C SER A 277 -22.60 -13.72 29.23
N LYS A 278 -22.66 -13.70 27.88
CA LYS A 278 -23.60 -14.49 27.08
C LYS A 278 -22.90 -15.52 26.20
N GLU A 279 -21.68 -15.23 25.78
CA GLU A 279 -20.90 -16.04 24.84
C GLU A 279 -19.44 -16.07 25.26
N ARG A 280 -18.79 -17.24 25.06
CA ARG A 280 -17.35 -17.40 25.23
C ARG A 280 -16.69 -17.41 23.87
N LYS A 281 -15.91 -16.38 23.55
CA LYS A 281 -15.02 -16.37 22.38
C LYS A 281 -13.59 -16.64 22.81
N TYR A 282 -12.96 -17.59 22.14
CA TYR A 282 -11.57 -18.00 22.40
C TYR A 282 -10.60 -17.45 21.34
N GLU A 283 -11.13 -17.09 20.16
CA GLU A 283 -10.34 -16.58 19.04
C GLU A 283 -10.55 -15.07 18.87
N SER A 284 -9.44 -14.35 18.71
CA SER A 284 -9.46 -12.92 18.41
C SER A 284 -9.30 -12.68 16.91
N ARG A 285 -10.30 -12.04 16.29
CA ARG A 285 -10.22 -11.58 14.89
C ARG A 285 -9.66 -10.17 14.75
N THR A 286 -9.22 -9.56 15.85
CA THR A 286 -8.54 -8.27 15.86
C THR A 286 -7.29 -8.32 14.96
N PRO A 287 -6.98 -7.26 14.19
CA PRO A 287 -5.76 -7.18 13.41
C PRO A 287 -4.54 -7.50 14.27
N LEU A 288 -3.63 -8.31 13.72
CA LEU A 288 -2.49 -8.88 14.44
C LEU A 288 -1.64 -7.82 15.18
N VAL A 289 -1.52 -6.63 14.62
CA VAL A 289 -0.71 -5.51 15.16
C VAL A 289 -1.22 -4.94 16.48
N ILE A 290 -2.52 -5.09 16.76
CA ILE A 290 -3.20 -4.57 17.96
C ILE A 290 -3.90 -5.69 18.74
N ARG A 291 -3.63 -6.95 18.36
CA ARG A 291 -4.20 -8.14 18.96
C ARG A 291 -3.58 -8.36 20.34
N PRO A 292 -4.40 -8.68 21.36
CA PRO A 292 -3.89 -9.00 22.68
C PRO A 292 -3.09 -10.32 22.70
N PRO A 293 -2.01 -10.41 23.49
CA PRO A 293 -1.11 -11.56 23.48
C PRO A 293 -1.74 -12.85 24.05
N GLU A 294 -2.72 -12.76 24.95
CA GLU A 294 -3.44 -13.92 25.48
C GLU A 294 -4.20 -14.68 24.39
N ALA A 295 -4.62 -14.01 23.31
CA ALA A 295 -5.25 -14.68 22.16
C ALA A 295 -4.32 -15.72 21.51
N ARG A 296 -3.00 -15.57 21.69
CA ARG A 296 -1.99 -16.54 21.24
C ARG A 296 -1.61 -17.52 22.35
N PHE A 297 -1.34 -17.02 23.56
CA PHE A 297 -0.71 -17.82 24.62
C PHE A 297 -1.71 -18.55 25.54
N GLU A 298 -2.95 -18.07 25.59
CA GLU A 298 -4.04 -18.59 26.43
C GLU A 298 -5.27 -18.93 25.57
N ALA A 299 -5.06 -19.61 24.45
CA ALA A 299 -6.12 -19.97 23.50
C ALA A 299 -7.27 -20.82 24.09
N ASN A 300 -7.10 -21.37 25.30
CA ASN A 300 -8.13 -22.13 26.01
C ASN A 300 -8.95 -21.27 26.99
N ASP A 301 -8.54 -20.03 27.23
CA ASP A 301 -9.23 -19.10 28.10
C ASP A 301 -10.05 -18.12 27.26
N PRO A 302 -11.29 -17.80 27.64
CA PRO A 302 -12.13 -16.92 26.85
C PRO A 302 -11.64 -15.47 26.95
N LEU A 303 -11.70 -14.77 25.82
CA LEU A 303 -11.45 -13.33 25.75
C LEU A 303 -12.46 -12.57 26.63
N SER A 304 -11.99 -11.47 27.21
CA SER A 304 -12.76 -10.64 28.15
C SER A 304 -12.61 -9.17 27.81
N PHE A 305 -13.25 -8.29 28.58
CA PHE A 305 -13.08 -6.84 28.42
C PHE A 305 -11.62 -6.38 28.52
N SER A 306 -10.76 -7.10 29.26
CA SER A 306 -9.33 -6.79 29.34
C SER A 306 -8.60 -6.95 28.01
N SER A 307 -9.12 -7.77 27.09
CA SER A 307 -8.58 -7.91 25.73
C SER A 307 -8.77 -6.62 24.93
N ASP A 308 -9.91 -5.95 25.09
CA ASP A 308 -10.18 -4.64 24.48
C ASP A 308 -9.29 -3.53 25.07
N ILE A 309 -8.90 -3.64 26.36
CA ILE A 309 -7.97 -2.67 26.99
C ILE A 309 -6.60 -2.66 26.32
N TRP A 310 -6.08 -3.83 25.94
CA TRP A 310 -4.82 -3.92 25.18
C TRP A 310 -4.97 -3.26 23.82
N THR A 311 -6.02 -3.62 23.07
CA THR A 311 -6.29 -3.05 21.76
C THR A 311 -6.48 -1.53 21.83
N LEU A 312 -7.18 -1.04 22.85
CA LEU A 312 -7.37 0.38 23.13
C LEU A 312 -6.04 1.10 23.38
N ALA A 313 -5.12 0.50 24.14
CA ALA A 313 -3.79 1.10 24.37
C ALA A 313 -2.99 1.25 23.07
N CYS A 314 -3.00 0.22 22.22
CA CYS A 314 -2.39 0.29 20.90
C CYS A 314 -3.04 1.38 20.03
N THR A 315 -4.36 1.52 20.08
CA THR A 315 -5.11 2.56 19.35
C THR A 315 -4.78 3.96 19.87
N ILE A 316 -4.73 4.18 21.19
CA ILE A 316 -4.34 5.46 21.81
C ILE A 316 -2.95 5.86 21.35
N TRP A 317 -1.99 4.93 21.39
CA TRP A 317 -0.65 5.18 20.86
C TRP A 317 -0.69 5.58 19.38
N SER A 318 -1.40 4.83 18.53
CA SER A 318 -1.51 5.10 17.10
C SER A 318 -2.17 6.44 16.76
N ILE A 319 -2.99 6.99 17.66
CA ILE A 319 -3.55 8.34 17.52
C ILE A 319 -2.48 9.40 17.84
N ILE A 320 -1.67 9.17 18.86
CA ILE A 320 -0.66 10.14 19.35
C ILE A 320 0.62 10.11 18.53
N ALA A 321 1.00 8.94 18.02
CA ALA A 321 2.27 8.67 17.36
C ALA A 321 2.13 8.63 15.84
N GLN A 322 3.20 9.00 15.13
CA GLN A 322 3.30 8.88 13.68
C GLN A 322 3.44 7.42 13.20
N ARG A 323 3.81 6.49 14.09
CA ARG A 323 4.01 5.06 13.80
C ARG A 323 3.32 4.22 14.88
N PRO A 324 2.79 3.03 14.52
CA PRO A 324 2.17 2.14 15.50
C PRO A 324 3.19 1.69 16.56
N LEU A 325 2.67 1.31 17.73
CA LEU A 325 3.50 0.86 18.85
C LEU A 325 4.28 -0.40 18.48
N PHE A 326 3.61 -1.33 17.82
CA PHE A 326 4.20 -2.57 17.30
C PHE A 326 4.21 -2.54 15.78
N GLU A 327 5.31 -2.95 15.14
CA GLU A 327 5.41 -2.96 13.68
C GLU A 327 4.79 -4.23 13.10
N GLY A 328 3.75 -4.06 12.29
CA GLY A 328 2.93 -5.17 11.80
C GLY A 328 3.10 -5.47 10.31
N PHE A 329 3.95 -4.75 9.58
CA PHE A 329 4.06 -4.91 8.13
C PHE A 329 4.53 -6.32 7.73
N LEU A 330 3.57 -7.16 7.31
CA LEU A 330 3.77 -8.58 6.99
C LEU A 330 4.40 -9.35 8.17
N ALA A 331 4.04 -9.00 9.40
CA ALA A 331 4.52 -9.66 10.60
C ALA A 331 3.83 -11.03 10.80
N THR A 332 4.60 -12.03 11.21
CA THR A 332 4.05 -13.27 11.77
C THR A 332 3.69 -13.09 13.24
N GLU A 333 3.00 -14.06 13.84
CA GLU A 333 2.78 -14.03 15.28
C GLU A 333 4.10 -13.99 16.07
N ASP A 334 5.15 -14.67 15.58
CA ASP A 334 6.48 -14.64 16.21
C ASP A 334 7.12 -13.26 16.11
N ASP A 335 6.98 -12.59 14.97
CA ASP A 335 7.48 -11.23 14.82
C ASP A 335 6.72 -10.26 15.74
N MET A 336 5.41 -10.43 15.91
CA MET A 336 4.64 -9.63 16.88
C MET A 336 5.06 -9.89 18.32
N THR A 337 5.27 -11.15 18.70
CA THR A 337 5.77 -11.46 20.05
C THR A 337 7.16 -10.86 20.25
N CYS A 338 8.00 -10.82 19.22
CA CYS A 338 9.27 -10.09 19.27
C CYS A 338 9.06 -8.59 19.53
N GLU A 339 8.13 -7.94 18.81
CA GLU A 339 7.81 -6.53 19.02
C GLU A 339 7.28 -6.25 20.43
N HIS A 340 6.44 -7.14 20.97
CA HIS A 340 5.95 -7.04 22.34
C HIS A 340 7.11 -7.13 23.35
N VAL A 341 8.00 -8.10 23.18
CA VAL A 341 9.14 -8.31 24.09
C VAL A 341 10.13 -7.15 24.03
N ASP A 342 10.40 -6.65 22.84
CA ASP A 342 11.29 -5.50 22.67
C ASP A 342 10.80 -4.25 23.38
N THR A 343 9.48 -4.11 23.44
CA THR A 343 8.80 -2.90 23.91
C THR A 343 8.46 -2.99 25.40
N LEU A 344 8.03 -4.15 25.88
CA LEU A 344 7.44 -4.35 27.21
C LEU A 344 8.30 -5.22 28.13
N GLY A 345 9.36 -5.84 27.59
CA GLY A 345 10.20 -6.79 28.31
C GLY A 345 9.73 -8.23 28.19
N VAL A 346 10.37 -9.11 28.96
CA VAL A 346 10.19 -10.56 28.85
C VAL A 346 8.76 -10.99 29.14
N LEU A 347 8.24 -11.95 28.36
CA LEU A 347 6.92 -12.53 28.58
C LEU A 347 6.82 -13.20 29.96
N PRO A 348 5.59 -13.41 30.48
CA PRO A 348 5.34 -14.35 31.58
C PRO A 348 6.07 -15.68 31.36
N LEU A 349 6.66 -16.24 32.42
CA LEU A 349 7.67 -17.30 32.33
C LEU A 349 7.18 -18.53 31.55
N GLU A 350 5.94 -18.94 31.76
CA GLU A 350 5.30 -20.05 31.07
C GLU A 350 5.05 -19.76 29.58
N TRP A 351 4.67 -18.53 29.22
CA TRP A 351 4.56 -18.11 27.81
C TRP A 351 5.94 -18.07 27.15
N TRP A 352 6.92 -17.52 27.86
CA TRP A 352 8.31 -17.42 27.42
C TRP A 352 8.95 -18.77 27.13
N ARG A 353 8.70 -19.76 28.00
CA ARG A 353 9.19 -21.15 27.82
C ARG A 353 8.47 -21.90 26.69
N ARG A 354 7.19 -21.62 26.47
CA ARG A 354 6.38 -22.26 25.41
C ARG A 354 6.68 -21.71 24.02
N TRP A 355 7.33 -20.54 23.92
CA TRP A 355 7.64 -19.92 22.65
C TRP A 355 8.94 -20.45 22.05
N ASP A 356 8.91 -21.55 21.30
CA ASP A 356 10.14 -22.19 20.78
C ASP A 356 10.96 -21.29 19.84
N ALA A 357 10.30 -20.51 18.98
CA ALA A 357 10.97 -19.61 18.03
C ALA A 357 11.79 -18.51 18.74
N ARG A 358 11.49 -18.21 20.01
CA ARG A 358 12.27 -17.30 20.87
C ARG A 358 13.75 -17.63 20.85
N ARG A 359 14.13 -18.92 20.88
CA ARG A 359 15.55 -19.34 20.99
C ARG A 359 16.43 -18.85 19.86
N LEU A 360 15.85 -18.55 18.70
CA LEU A 360 16.55 -17.98 17.54
C LEU A 360 16.56 -16.44 17.54
N LYS A 361 15.81 -15.81 18.46
CA LYS A 361 15.49 -14.37 18.45
C LYS A 361 15.99 -13.65 19.70
N PHE A 362 16.04 -14.31 20.85
CA PHE A 362 16.39 -13.73 22.14
C PHE A 362 17.29 -14.65 22.98
N THR A 363 18.22 -14.05 23.70
CA THR A 363 19.01 -14.71 24.74
C THR A 363 18.15 -15.11 25.93
N GLU A 364 18.72 -15.88 26.87
CA GLU A 364 17.96 -16.33 28.03
C GLU A 364 17.39 -15.17 28.88
N ASP A 365 18.17 -14.09 29.00
CA ASP A 365 17.82 -12.84 29.68
C ASP A 365 16.94 -11.88 28.85
N GLY A 366 16.45 -12.31 27.67
CA GLY A 366 15.51 -11.51 26.87
C GLY A 366 16.15 -10.42 26.02
N LYS A 367 17.47 -10.47 25.79
CA LYS A 367 18.13 -9.55 24.85
C LYS A 367 17.97 -10.03 23.42
N PRO A 368 17.64 -9.14 22.46
CA PRO A 368 17.51 -9.50 21.06
C PRO A 368 18.84 -10.01 20.50
N MET A 369 18.80 -11.12 19.74
CA MET A 369 19.93 -11.64 19.00
C MET A 369 19.85 -11.22 17.54
N ASN A 370 20.92 -10.61 17.00
CA ASN A 370 21.06 -10.27 15.57
C ASN A 370 19.89 -9.45 14.97
N ARG A 371 19.14 -8.71 15.79
CA ARG A 371 18.04 -7.83 15.34
C ARG A 371 18.46 -6.37 15.42
N ASN A 372 18.71 -5.77 14.25
CA ASN A 372 18.95 -4.34 14.08
C ASN A 372 18.07 -3.84 12.92
N PRO A 373 17.22 -2.81 13.13
CA PRO A 373 17.02 -2.07 14.38
C PRO A 373 16.13 -2.79 15.39
N PHE A 374 16.62 -2.89 16.62
CA PHE A 374 15.80 -3.08 17.83
C PHE A 374 15.29 -1.70 18.28
N ARG A 375 14.06 -1.64 18.80
CA ARG A 375 13.49 -0.41 19.35
C ARG A 375 12.81 -0.68 20.67
N SER A 376 13.36 -0.12 21.74
CA SER A 376 12.75 -0.11 23.07
C SER A 376 11.51 0.77 23.12
N TRP A 377 10.77 0.73 24.22
CA TRP A 377 9.70 1.69 24.52
C TRP A 377 10.14 3.15 24.32
N ASP A 378 11.29 3.51 24.88
CA ASP A 378 11.82 4.88 24.84
C ASP A 378 12.26 5.28 23.43
N ASP A 379 12.89 4.37 22.67
CA ASP A 379 13.22 4.62 21.26
C ASP A 379 11.96 4.85 20.44
N ARG A 380 10.91 4.03 20.66
CA ARG A 380 9.63 4.17 19.97
C ARG A 380 8.97 5.50 20.29
N PHE A 381 8.96 5.92 21.55
CA PHE A 381 8.39 7.21 21.95
C PHE A 381 9.18 8.38 21.36
N LYS A 382 10.52 8.32 21.44
CA LYS A 382 11.40 9.35 20.89
C LYS A 382 11.19 9.51 19.38
N ASP A 383 11.25 8.42 18.63
CA ASP A 383 11.27 8.46 17.16
C ASP A 383 9.86 8.56 16.55
N SER A 384 8.83 8.09 17.26
CA SER A 384 7.45 8.02 16.72
C SER A 384 6.52 9.09 17.30
N VAL A 385 6.85 9.67 18.46
CA VAL A 385 6.04 10.74 19.10
C VAL A 385 6.81 12.04 19.12
N GLN A 386 7.96 12.08 19.81
CA GLN A 386 8.63 13.35 20.11
C GLN A 386 9.31 13.98 18.90
N GLN A 387 10.05 13.20 18.11
CA GLN A 387 10.74 13.72 16.93
C GLN A 387 9.73 14.23 15.86
N PRO A 388 8.67 13.47 15.48
CA PRO A 388 7.69 13.96 14.53
C PRO A 388 6.97 15.25 14.97
N ARG A 389 6.69 15.40 16.28
CA ARG A 389 6.13 16.63 16.84
C ARG A 389 7.05 17.82 16.65
N ARG A 390 8.34 17.68 17.01
CA ARG A 390 9.35 18.73 16.79
C ARG A 390 9.52 19.10 15.33
N GLU A 391 9.54 18.09 14.44
CA GLU A 391 9.65 18.31 12.99
C GLU A 391 8.42 19.01 12.39
N SER A 392 7.30 19.03 13.11
CA SER A 392 6.03 19.61 12.69
C SER A 392 5.63 20.84 13.52
N ASP A 393 6.55 21.40 14.31
CA ASP A 393 6.31 22.53 15.22
C ASP A 393 5.13 22.33 16.21
N ILE A 394 4.81 21.07 16.53
CA ILE A 394 3.83 20.71 17.56
C ILE A 394 4.56 20.66 18.90
N PRO A 395 4.00 21.25 19.98
CA PRO A 395 4.58 21.15 21.32
C PRO A 395 4.92 19.69 21.68
N PRO A 396 6.18 19.41 22.08
CA PRO A 396 6.58 18.09 22.52
C PRO A 396 5.95 17.80 23.89
N PHE A 397 5.83 16.51 24.23
CA PHE A 397 5.49 16.12 25.59
C PHE A 397 6.58 16.65 26.53
N ASP A 398 6.18 17.34 27.58
CA ASP A 398 7.10 17.62 28.68
C ASP A 398 7.40 16.34 29.48
N ALA A 399 8.36 16.40 30.39
CA ALA A 399 8.76 15.24 31.17
C ALA A 399 7.62 14.68 32.03
N ARG A 400 6.76 15.55 32.59
CA ARG A 400 5.68 15.15 33.49
C ARG A 400 4.52 14.53 32.71
N GLU A 401 4.13 15.15 31.59
CA GLU A 401 3.10 14.60 30.70
C GLU A 401 3.54 13.24 30.15
N ARG A 402 4.82 13.10 29.77
CA ARG A 402 5.37 11.82 29.31
C ARG A 402 5.26 10.74 30.37
N GLU A 403 5.70 10.99 31.60
CA GLU A 403 5.60 9.99 32.67
C GLU A 403 4.14 9.63 32.97
N ALA A 404 3.24 10.63 33.07
CA ALA A 404 1.82 10.37 33.27
C ALA A 404 1.20 9.53 32.14
N PHE A 405 1.60 9.79 30.88
CA PHE A 405 1.18 9.00 29.73
C PHE A 405 1.71 7.57 29.79
N PHE A 406 2.96 7.37 30.21
CA PHE A 406 3.55 6.04 30.38
C PHE A 406 2.89 5.26 31.53
N ASP A 407 2.62 5.93 32.65
CA ASP A 407 1.96 5.36 33.82
C ASP A 407 0.52 4.94 33.52
N MET A 408 -0.15 5.62 32.57
CA MET A 408 -1.44 5.17 32.05
C MET A 408 -1.30 4.00 31.08
N LEU A 409 -0.41 4.10 30.09
CA LEU A 409 -0.40 3.20 28.94
C LEU A 409 0.28 1.84 29.23
N ARG A 410 1.34 1.82 30.06
CA ARG A 410 2.07 0.57 30.37
C ARG A 410 1.20 -0.47 31.08
N PRO A 411 0.39 -0.13 32.12
CA PRO A 411 -0.50 -1.10 32.75
C PRO A 411 -1.56 -1.66 31.79
N MET A 412 -2.06 -0.86 30.86
CA MET A 412 -3.00 -1.32 29.81
C MET A 412 -2.37 -2.37 28.88
N LEU A 413 -1.06 -2.32 28.71
CA LEU A 413 -0.25 -3.26 27.93
C LEU A 413 0.39 -4.35 28.80
N SER A 414 -0.17 -4.64 29.98
CA SER A 414 0.27 -5.79 30.75
C SER A 414 0.00 -7.08 29.97
N PHE A 415 0.99 -7.99 29.94
CA PHE A 415 0.83 -9.28 29.25
C PHE A 415 -0.37 -10.05 29.77
N ARG A 416 -0.51 -10.15 31.09
CA ARG A 416 -1.63 -10.81 31.75
C ARG A 416 -2.88 -9.93 31.74
N PRO A 417 -4.03 -10.41 31.22
CA PRO A 417 -5.24 -9.60 31.10
C PRO A 417 -5.80 -9.16 32.47
N GLU A 418 -5.58 -9.93 33.54
CA GLU A 418 -6.04 -9.63 34.90
C GLU A 418 -5.29 -8.45 35.53
N ASN A 419 -4.09 -8.16 35.04
CA ASN A 419 -3.26 -7.05 35.51
C ASN A 419 -3.59 -5.73 34.79
N ARG A 420 -4.47 -5.76 33.78
CA ARG A 420 -4.86 -4.56 33.03
C ARG A 420 -5.92 -3.78 33.81
N PRO A 421 -5.86 -2.44 33.82
CA PRO A 421 -6.85 -1.62 34.49
C PRO A 421 -8.21 -1.68 33.77
N THR A 422 -9.26 -1.42 34.53
CA THR A 422 -10.60 -1.17 33.99
C THR A 422 -10.65 0.19 33.29
N THR A 423 -11.62 0.40 32.39
CA THR A 423 -11.87 1.69 31.74
C THR A 423 -12.07 2.82 32.74
N LYS A 424 -12.74 2.56 33.88
CA LYS A 424 -12.91 3.53 34.96
C LYS A 424 -11.56 3.97 35.54
N GLN A 425 -10.68 3.02 35.86
CA GLN A 425 -9.34 3.33 36.39
C GLN A 425 -8.49 4.09 35.38
N ILE A 426 -8.65 3.82 34.07
CA ILE A 426 -7.95 4.58 33.01
C ILE A 426 -8.45 6.02 32.96
N LEU A 427 -9.76 6.26 33.06
CA LEU A 427 -10.33 7.60 33.12
C LEU A 427 -9.87 8.39 34.35
N ASP A 428 -9.63 7.69 35.47
CA ASP A 428 -9.11 8.25 36.71
C ASP A 428 -7.57 8.44 36.71
N SER A 429 -6.87 8.12 35.61
CA SER A 429 -5.42 8.27 35.50
C SER A 429 -4.98 9.74 35.47
N GLU A 430 -3.75 10.02 35.92
CA GLU A 430 -3.22 11.39 35.95
C GLU A 430 -3.24 12.03 34.54
N TRP A 431 -2.88 11.26 33.50
CA TRP A 431 -2.87 11.77 32.13
C TRP A 431 -4.27 12.19 31.65
N MET A 432 -5.28 11.34 31.91
CA MET A 432 -6.67 11.67 31.56
C MET A 432 -7.20 12.88 32.32
N LEU A 433 -6.98 12.96 33.64
CA LEU A 433 -7.52 14.02 34.48
C LEU A 433 -6.87 15.39 34.24
N LYS A 434 -5.58 15.44 33.91
CA LYS A 434 -4.83 16.71 33.78
C LYS A 434 -4.61 17.19 32.36
N TRP A 435 -4.61 16.31 31.36
CA TRP A 435 -4.37 16.69 29.96
C TRP A 435 -5.58 16.39 29.07
N ALA A 436 -6.09 15.15 29.05
CA ALA A 436 -7.10 14.77 28.06
C ALA A 436 -8.51 15.31 28.35
N LEU A 437 -9.05 15.10 29.55
CA LEU A 437 -10.42 15.49 29.92
C LEU A 437 -10.62 17.01 30.00
N PRO A 438 -9.66 17.81 30.55
CA PRO A 438 -9.78 19.27 30.50
C PRO A 438 -9.86 19.80 29.08
N GLU A 439 -9.04 19.27 28.17
CA GLU A 439 -9.07 19.68 26.76
C GLU A 439 -10.39 19.27 26.10
N TYR A 440 -10.89 18.07 26.39
CA TYR A 440 -12.19 17.62 25.93
C TYR A 440 -13.35 18.52 26.41
N GLY A 441 -13.30 18.97 27.68
CA GLY A 441 -14.29 19.91 28.24
C GLY A 441 -14.25 21.27 27.55
N ASN A 442 -13.05 21.85 27.35
CA ASN A 442 -12.87 23.11 26.63
C ASN A 442 -13.45 23.07 25.21
N ILE A 443 -13.44 21.91 24.57
CA ILE A 443 -14.01 21.73 23.23
C ILE A 443 -15.54 21.73 23.27
N GLN A 444 -16.16 21.15 24.30
CA GLN A 444 -17.63 21.12 24.43
C GLN A 444 -18.22 22.49 24.77
N ASP A 445 -17.51 23.30 25.56
CA ASP A 445 -17.97 24.64 25.97
C ASP A 445 -17.84 25.70 24.85
N ASN A 446 -17.07 25.41 23.80
CA ASN A 446 -16.83 26.28 22.64
C ASN A 446 -17.66 25.92 21.38
N VAL A 447 -18.74 25.14 21.54
CA VAL A 447 -19.68 24.73 20.47
C VAL A 447 -20.88 25.66 20.36
#